data_AF-A0A6P0T012-F1
#
_entry.id   AF-A0A6P0T012-F1
#
_cell.length_a   1.000
_cell.length_b   1.000
_cell.length_c   1.000
_cell.angle_alpha   90.00
_cell.angle_beta   90.00
_cell.angle_gamma   90.00
#
_symmetry.space_group_name_H-M   'P 1'
#
loop_
_entity.id
_entity.type
_entity.pdbx_description
1 polymer ?
#
loop_
_entity_poly.entity_id
_entity_poly.type
_entity_poly.pdbx_seq_one_letter_code
_entity_poly.pdbx_strand_id
1 'polypeptide(L)' 'MPEQFDHGYALLIGVGESRYPPFSLAVTVKDTQAIYAALIDPDLCAYPDNNDHIRVLNNK' A
#
# COMPACT_ATOMS: atom_id res chain seq x y z
N MET A 1 -20.60 3.45 -12.66
CA MET A 1 -19.33 3.09 -11.99
C MET A 1 -18.67 4.41 -11.60
N PRO A 2 -18.13 4.55 -10.39
CA PRO A 2 -17.36 5.73 -10.02
C PRO A 2 -16.20 5.91 -11.01
N GLU A 3 -15.84 7.15 -11.32
CA GLU A 3 -14.65 7.43 -12.14
C GLU A 3 -13.41 6.87 -11.42
N GLN A 4 -12.62 6.06 -12.12
CA GLN A 4 -11.38 5.51 -11.61
C GLN A 4 -10.21 6.45 -11.90
N PHE A 5 -9.22 6.48 -11.00
CA PHE A 5 -7.99 7.24 -11.21
C PHE A 5 -7.00 6.45 -12.08
N ASP A 6 -7.38 6.23 -13.34
CA ASP A 6 -6.71 5.34 -14.31
C ASP A 6 -5.30 5.75 -14.74
N HIS A 7 -4.82 6.91 -14.29
CA HIS A 7 -3.46 7.40 -14.56
C HIS A 7 -2.64 7.59 -13.26
N GLY A 8 -3.18 7.11 -12.14
CA GLY A 8 -2.49 7.07 -10.86
C GLY A 8 -1.68 5.79 -10.69
N TYR A 9 -0.46 5.93 -10.17
CA TYR A 9 0.41 4.81 -9.83
C TYR A 9 1.02 4.99 -8.44
N ALA A 10 1.02 3.92 -7.65
CA ALA A 10 1.53 3.92 -6.29
C ALA A 10 2.47 2.74 -6.02
N LEU A 11 3.51 3.00 -5.23
CA LEU A 11 4.39 1.99 -4.66
C LEU A 11 4.32 2.11 -3.14
N LEU A 12 3.79 1.08 -2.49
CA LEU A 12 3.72 0.97 -1.03
C LEU A 12 4.86 0.09 -0.54
N ILE A 13 5.63 0.58 0.45
CA ILE A 13 6.76 -0.16 1.02
C ILE A 13 6.59 -0.26 2.53
N GLY A 14 6.35 -1.47 3.04
CA GLY A 14 6.26 -1.77 4.47
C GLY A 14 7.51 -2.49 4.95
N VAL A 15 8.30 -1.85 5.83
CA VAL A 15 9.55 -2.44 6.35
C VAL A 15 9.34 -2.95 7.77
N GLY A 16 8.80 -4.17 7.89
CA GLY A 16 8.51 -4.80 9.18
C GLY A 16 9.77 -5.23 9.93
N GLU A 17 10.84 -5.55 9.19
CA GLU A 17 12.10 -6.00 9.75
C GLU A 17 13.28 -5.12 9.38
N SER A 18 14.09 -4.82 10.39
CA SER A 18 15.39 -4.21 10.22
C SER A 18 16.48 -5.26 10.35
N ARG A 19 17.60 -5.04 9.66
CA ARG A 19 18.84 -5.81 9.88
C ARG A 19 19.30 -5.75 11.34
N TYR A 20 18.94 -4.70 12.07
CA TYR A 20 19.12 -4.59 13.50
C TYR A 20 17.77 -4.88 14.21
N PRO A 21 17.58 -6.09 14.79
CA PRO A 21 16.28 -6.54 15.29
C PRO A 21 15.57 -5.60 16.28
N PRO A 22 16.27 -4.86 17.16
CA PRO A 22 15.62 -3.90 18.05
C PRO A 22 14.91 -2.74 17.34
N PHE A 23 15.21 -2.49 16.06
CA PHE A 23 14.52 -1.48 15.24
C PHE A 23 13.48 -2.09 14.29
N SER A 24 13.24 -3.39 14.36
CA SER A 24 12.14 -4.01 13.61
C SER A 24 10.81 -3.50 14.14
N LEU A 25 9.95 -3.09 13.23
CA LEU A 25 8.64 -2.53 13.53
C LEU A 25 7.60 -3.30 12.73
N ALA A 26 7.22 -4.49 13.21
CA ALA A 26 6.25 -5.35 12.54
C ALA A 26 4.89 -4.68 12.23
N VAL A 27 4.60 -3.56 12.89
CA VAL A 27 3.38 -2.76 12.66
C VAL A 27 3.33 -2.08 11.29
N THR A 28 4.47 -1.80 10.64
CA THR A 28 4.49 -1.07 9.36
C THR A 28 3.86 -1.84 8.21
N VAL A 29 3.72 -3.17 8.35
CA VAL A 29 3.01 -4.02 7.38
C VAL A 29 1.50 -3.76 7.42
N LYS A 30 0.95 -3.43 8.60
CA LYS A 30 -0.46 -3.05 8.75
C LYS A 30 -0.72 -1.66 8.19
N ASP A 31 0.25 -0.76 8.31
CA ASP A 31 0.14 0.59 7.76
C ASP A 31 0.07 0.56 6.24
N THR A 32 0.89 -0.25 5.56
CA THR A 32 0.79 -0.41 4.10
C THR A 32 -0.54 -1.03 3.66
N GLN A 33 -1.13 -1.94 4.43
CA GLN A 33 -2.46 -2.48 4.15
C GLN A 33 -3.56 -1.42 4.32
N ALA A 34 -3.50 -0.61 5.37
CA ALA A 34 -4.47 0.47 5.60
C ALA A 34 -4.40 1.53 4.50
N ILE A 35 -3.18 1.91 4.06
CA ILE A 35 -3.01 2.82 2.92
C ILE A 35 -3.52 2.20 1.63
N TYR A 36 -3.24 0.91 1.37
CA TYR A 36 -3.76 0.22 0.19
C TYR A 36 -5.28 0.29 0.13
N ALA A 37 -5.96 -0.01 1.25
CA ALA A 37 -7.42 0.05 1.34
C ALA A 37 -7.95 1.45 1.02
N ALA A 38 -7.30 2.49 1.53
CA ALA A 38 -7.69 3.86 1.23
C ALA A 38 -7.47 4.26 -0.24
N LEU A 39 -6.43 3.71 -0.91
CA LEU A 39 -6.16 3.99 -2.31
C LEU A 39 -7.21 3.39 -3.25
N ILE A 40 -7.65 2.16 -2.99
CA ILE A 40 -8.65 1.47 -3.84
C ILE A 40 -10.09 1.87 -3.52
N ASP A 41 -10.31 2.57 -2.40
CA ASP A 41 -11.64 3.03 -1.99
C ASP A 41 -12.19 4.04 -3.03
N PRO A 42 -13.33 3.73 -3.69
CA PRO A 42 -13.90 4.60 -4.71
C PRO A 42 -14.38 5.97 -4.20
N ASP A 43 -14.68 6.09 -2.90
CA ASP A 43 -15.12 7.34 -2.28
C ASP A 43 -13.94 8.20 -1.81
N LEU A 44 -12.71 7.67 -1.86
CA LEU A 44 -11.48 8.38 -1.48
C LEU A 44 -10.60 8.69 -2.69
N CYS A 45 -9.92 7.67 -3.22
CA CYS A 45 -8.85 7.84 -4.21
C CYS A 45 -9.10 7.06 -5.50
N ALA A 46 -9.95 6.03 -5.47
CA ALA A 46 -10.42 5.29 -6.63
C ALA A 46 -9.32 4.76 -7.57
N TYR A 47 -8.14 4.39 -7.04
CA TYR A 47 -7.11 3.71 -7.83
C TYR A 47 -7.63 2.34 -8.29
N PRO A 48 -7.30 1.90 -9.52
CA PRO A 48 -7.57 0.53 -9.94
C PRO A 48 -6.90 -0.49 -9.00
N ASP A 49 -7.69 -1.44 -8.49
CA ASP A 49 -7.24 -2.51 -7.60
C ASP A 49 -6.50 -3.61 -8.38
N ASN A 50 -5.30 -3.30 -8.87
CA ASN A 50 -4.43 -4.24 -9.59
C ASN A 50 -2.94 -3.87 -9.47
N ASN A 51 -2.07 -4.84 -9.80
CA ASN A 51 -0.62 -4.70 -9.68
C ASN A 51 0.04 -3.77 -10.72
N ASP A 52 -0.68 -3.35 -11.76
CA ASP A 52 -0.19 -2.38 -12.73
C ASP A 52 -0.28 -0.95 -12.17
N HIS A 53 -1.25 -0.69 -11.28
CA HIS A 53 -1.48 0.61 -10.64
C HIS A 53 -0.91 0.70 -9.22
N ILE A 54 -1.05 -0.35 -8.41
CA ILE A 54 -0.54 -0.34 -7.03
C ILE A 54 0.35 -1.56 -6.82
N ARG A 55 1.61 -1.30 -6.45
CA ARG A 55 2.53 -2.37 -6.04
C ARG A 55 2.83 -2.26 -4.56
N VAL A 56 2.85 -3.40 -3.89
CA VAL A 56 3.19 -3.49 -2.46
C VAL A 56 4.45 -4.34 -2.30
N LEU A 57 5.46 -3.78 -1.63
CA LEU A 57 6.69 -4.46 -1.27
C LEU A 57 6.80 -4.48 0.26
N ASN A 58 6.73 -5.66 0.86
CA ASN A 58 6.88 -5.83 2.31
C ASN A 58 7.95 -6.87 2.62
N ASN A 59 8.76 -6.63 3.65
CA ASN A 59 9.65 -7.66 4.21
C ASN A 59 9.03 -8.25 5.49
N LYS A 60 8.18 -9.25 5.27
CA LYS A 60 7.24 -9.93 6.19
C LYS A 60 5.82 -9.41 6.16
#